data_AF-A0A950TI33-F1
#
_entry.id   AF-A0A950TI33-F1
#
_cell.length_a   1.000
_cell.length_b   1.000
_cell.length_c   1.000
_cell.angle_alpha   90.00
_cell.angle_beta   90.00
_cell.angle_gamma   90.00
#
_symmetry.space_group_name_H-M   'P 1'
#
loop_
_entity.id
_entity.type
_entity.pdbx_description
1 polymer ?
#
loop_
_entity_poly.entity_id
_entity_poly.type
_entity_poly.pdbx_seq_one_letter_code
_entity_poly.pdbx_strand_id
1 'polypeptide(L)'
;MASSQTYSPAPRPASLRPVRQNVPTDEGEFYPVSFAGNDTLAGGRIVRVDLPRAQAFAMGLRIPLENDSDTVKADVIVGPDGVPRAVRLVR
;
A
#
# COMPACT_ATOMS: atom_id res chain seq x y z
N MET A 1 -40.85 17.75 -46.96
CA MET A 1 -41.02 17.44 -45.54
C MET A 1 -40.08 16.30 -45.20
N ALA A 2 -38.93 16.57 -44.59
CA ALA A 2 -37.93 15.56 -44.25
C ALA A 2 -37.69 15.61 -42.74
N SER A 3 -38.14 14.58 -42.04
CA SER A 3 -38.06 14.48 -40.58
C SER A 3 -36.62 14.17 -40.15
N SER A 4 -35.99 15.08 -39.42
CA SER A 4 -34.70 14.88 -38.79
C SER A 4 -34.87 13.98 -37.56
N GLN A 5 -34.42 12.73 -37.67
CA GLN A 5 -34.41 11.79 -36.57
C GLN A 5 -33.20 12.07 -35.67
N THR A 6 -33.43 12.74 -34.55
CA THR A 6 -32.42 13.01 -33.52
C THR A 6 -31.97 11.70 -32.89
N TYR A 7 -30.74 11.28 -33.21
CA TYR A 7 -30.10 10.13 -32.59
C TYR A 7 -29.62 10.50 -31.17
N SER A 8 -30.26 9.92 -30.15
CA SER A 8 -29.76 9.96 -28.77
C SER A 8 -28.72 8.84 -28.57
N PRO A 9 -27.44 9.15 -28.32
CA PRO A 9 -26.46 8.12 -28.03
C PRO A 9 -26.74 7.49 -26.65
N ALA A 10 -26.69 6.17 -26.58
CA ALA A 10 -26.81 5.41 -25.34
C ALA A 10 -25.72 5.82 -24.33
N PRO A 11 -26.00 5.75 -23.01
CA PRO A 11 -25.00 6.04 -21.99
C PRO A 11 -23.87 5.01 -22.08
N ARG A 12 -22.64 5.50 -22.30
CA ARG A 12 -21.44 4.64 -22.34
C ARG A 12 -21.31 3.95 -20.98
N PRO A 13 -21.03 2.63 -20.93
CA PRO A 13 -20.74 1.98 -19.66
C PRO A 13 -19.55 2.69 -19.03
N ALA A 14 -19.71 3.13 -17.78
CA ALA A 14 -18.65 3.71 -17.01
C ALA A 14 -17.52 2.69 -16.93
N SER A 15 -16.49 2.89 -17.75
CA SER A 15 -15.23 2.16 -17.70
C SER A 15 -14.79 2.16 -16.24
N LEU A 16 -14.83 1.00 -15.60
CA LEU A 16 -14.25 0.74 -14.30
C LEU A 16 -12.80 1.21 -14.40
N ARG A 17 -12.54 2.44 -13.95
CA ARG A 17 -11.18 2.91 -13.79
C ARG A 17 -10.54 1.88 -12.85
N PRO A 18 -9.53 1.11 -13.28
CA PRO A 18 -8.79 0.33 -12.31
C PRO A 18 -8.33 1.35 -11.29
N VAL A 19 -8.74 1.17 -10.03
CA VAL A 19 -8.18 1.91 -8.92
C VAL A 19 -6.70 1.63 -9.04
N ARG A 20 -5.95 2.59 -9.56
CA ARG A 20 -4.50 2.56 -9.47
C ARG A 20 -4.26 2.60 -7.98
N GLN A 21 -4.08 1.42 -7.37
CA GLN A 21 -3.45 1.34 -6.07
C GLN A 21 -2.16 2.10 -6.26
N ASN A 22 -2.12 3.29 -5.68
CA ASN A 22 -0.97 4.16 -5.73
C ASN A 22 0.06 3.46 -4.85
N VAL A 23 0.67 2.39 -5.35
CA VAL A 23 1.77 1.69 -4.68
C VAL A 23 2.91 2.70 -4.74
N PRO A 24 3.27 3.32 -3.60
CA PRO A 24 4.26 4.38 -3.61
C PRO A 24 5.55 3.80 -4.19
N THR A 25 6.01 4.41 -5.28
CA THR A 25 7.00 3.81 -6.20
C THR A 25 8.44 4.03 -5.73
N ASP A 26 8.66 4.68 -4.59
CA ASP A 26 10.02 4.94 -4.10
C ASP A 26 10.08 4.99 -2.57
N GLU A 27 10.09 3.83 -1.93
CA GLU A 27 10.14 3.73 -0.47
C GLU A 27 10.80 2.37 -0.11
N GLY A 28 12.12 2.34 0.13
CA GLY A 28 12.86 1.29 0.88
C GLY A 28 12.68 -0.21 0.52
N GLU A 29 13.67 -1.03 0.91
CA GLU A 29 13.51 -2.49 0.86
C GLU A 29 12.65 -2.98 2.03
N PHE A 30 11.79 -3.97 1.79
CA PHE A 30 11.00 -4.61 2.83
C PHE A 30 11.88 -5.57 3.65
N TYR A 31 11.88 -5.39 4.98
CA TYR A 31 12.53 -6.28 5.92
C TYR A 31 11.55 -7.35 6.41
N PRO A 32 11.91 -8.64 6.43
CA PRO A 32 11.02 -9.70 6.90
C PRO A 32 10.78 -9.58 8.41
N VAL A 33 9.52 -9.70 8.83
CA VAL A 33 9.11 -9.69 10.24
C VAL A 33 9.02 -11.10 10.81
N SER A 34 8.80 -12.12 9.97
CA SER A 34 8.65 -13.51 10.40
C SER A 34 9.10 -14.49 9.33
N PHE A 35 9.68 -15.62 9.75
CA PHE A 35 9.97 -16.76 8.88
C PHE A 35 8.69 -17.57 8.64
N ALA A 36 7.70 -16.95 8.01
CA ALA A 36 6.61 -17.72 7.44
C ALA A 36 7.01 -18.08 6.02
N GLY A 37 6.90 -19.36 5.66
CA GLY A 37 7.29 -19.85 4.34
C GLY A 37 6.67 -19.05 3.17
N ASN A 38 7.21 -19.33 1.99
CA ASN A 38 6.95 -18.62 0.73
C ASN A 38 5.46 -18.56 0.31
N ASP A 39 4.59 -19.32 0.96
CA ASP A 39 3.14 -19.40 0.70
C ASP A 39 2.33 -18.14 1.11
N THR A 40 2.95 -17.15 1.76
CA THR A 40 2.18 -16.12 2.50
C THR A 40 2.07 -14.74 1.84
N LEU A 41 2.53 -14.56 0.60
CA LEU A 41 2.40 -13.28 -0.13
C LEU A 41 1.17 -13.19 -1.04
N ALA A 42 0.56 -14.33 -1.41
CA ALA A 42 -0.65 -14.34 -2.22
C ALA A 42 -1.86 -13.86 -1.39
N GLY A 43 -2.49 -12.76 -1.81
CA GLY A 43 -3.67 -12.21 -1.13
C GLY A 43 -3.37 -11.38 0.12
N GLY A 44 -2.11 -11.04 0.39
CA GLY A 44 -1.74 -10.07 1.42
C GLY A 44 -2.08 -8.63 1.04
N ARG A 45 -2.11 -7.73 2.02
CA ARG A 45 -2.33 -6.29 1.84
C ARG A 45 -1.21 -5.48 2.48
N ILE A 46 -0.91 -4.33 1.89
CA ILE A 46 0.00 -3.34 2.48
C ILE A 46 -0.83 -2.38 3.33
N VAL A 47 -0.39 -2.16 4.58
CA VAL A 47 -1.02 -1.22 5.52
C VAL A 47 0.01 -0.18 5.93
N ARG A 48 -0.31 1.11 5.75
CA ARG A 48 0.49 2.22 6.25
C ARG A 48 0.14 2.51 7.70
N VAL A 49 1.14 2.53 8.57
CA VAL A 49 1.01 2.77 10.01
C VAL A 49 1.93 3.88 10.47
N ASP A 50 1.54 4.52 11.57
CA ASP A 50 2.43 5.34 12.38
C ASP A 50 3.10 4.44 13.41
N LEU A 51 4.41 4.29 13.32
CA LEU A 51 5.20 3.43 14.17
C LEU A 51 6.06 4.28 15.11
N PRO A 52 6.02 4.08 16.44
CA PRO A 52 6.94 4.73 17.36
C PRO A 52 8.39 4.48 16.98
N ARG A 53 9.22 5.52 17.00
CA ARG A 53 10.65 5.41 16.63
C ARG A 53 11.40 4.41 17.50
N ALA A 54 11.11 4.37 18.79
CA ALA A 54 11.71 3.39 19.70
C ALA A 54 11.42 1.94 19.27
N GLN A 55 10.21 1.66 18.76
CA GLN A 55 9.84 0.32 18.29
C GLN A 55 10.48 0.00 16.93
N ALA A 56 10.49 0.96 16.00
CA ALA A 56 11.20 0.81 14.73
C ALA A 56 12.70 0.50 14.96
N PHE A 57 13.30 1.15 15.96
CA PHE A 57 14.70 0.96 16.34
C PHE A 57 14.91 -0.43 16.96
N ALA A 58 14.02 -0.86 17.85
CA ALA A 58 14.06 -2.19 18.46
C ALA A 58 13.92 -3.32 17.42
N MET A 59 13.21 -3.07 16.30
CA MET A 59 13.13 -3.99 15.16
C MET A 59 14.35 -3.95 14.23
N GLY A 60 15.33 -3.09 14.50
CA GLY A 60 16.54 -2.95 13.68
C GLY A 60 16.32 -2.15 12.38
N LEU A 61 15.22 -1.42 12.26
CA LEU A 61 14.97 -0.58 11.09
C LEU A 61 15.91 0.64 11.13
N ARG A 62 16.48 0.98 9.97
CA ARG A 62 17.31 2.18 9.83
C ARG A 62 16.44 3.42 9.77
N ILE A 63 16.32 4.11 10.90
CA ILE A 63 15.50 5.31 11.02
C ILE A 63 16.31 6.57 10.61
N PRO A 64 15.76 7.47 9.78
CA PRO A 64 16.40 8.75 9.49
C PRO A 64 16.47 9.62 10.75
N LEU A 65 17.67 10.14 11.08
CA LEU A 65 17.89 10.98 12.27
C LEU A 65 17.29 12.39 12.12
N GLU A 66 17.07 12.86 10.91
CA GLU A 66 16.73 14.27 10.60
C GLU A 66 15.28 14.68 10.94
N ASN A 67 14.53 13.82 11.63
CA ASN A 67 13.12 14.03 11.89
C ASN A 67 12.84 13.94 13.40
N ASP A 68 12.43 15.08 13.99
CA ASP A 68 12.13 15.24 15.42
C ASP A 68 10.79 14.62 15.85
N SER A 69 10.02 14.03 14.93
CA SER A 69 8.76 13.37 15.27
C SER A 69 9.02 12.08 16.07
N ASP A 70 8.20 11.80 17.08
CA ASP A 70 8.29 10.55 17.87
C ASP A 70 7.88 9.29 17.09
N THR A 71 7.22 9.47 15.94
CA THR A 71 6.75 8.40 15.07
C THR A 71 7.33 8.48 13.67
N VAL A 72 7.34 7.35 12.98
CA VAL A 72 7.73 7.22 11.57
C VAL A 72 6.64 6.49 10.81
N LYS A 73 6.44 6.87 9.54
CA LYS A 73 5.55 6.14 8.66
C LYS A 73 6.21 4.84 8.24
N ALA A 74 5.45 3.75 8.30
CA ALA A 74 5.90 2.44 7.86
C ALA A 74 4.81 1.74 7.07
N ASP A 75 5.21 0.98 6.06
CA ASP A 75 4.31 0.06 5.36
C ASP A 75 4.57 -1.35 5.88
N VAL A 76 3.50 -2.05 6.25
CA VAL A 76 3.53 -3.44 6.71
C VAL A 76 2.76 -4.30 5.72
N ILE A 77 3.40 -5.38 5.24
CA ILE A 77 2.72 -6.44 4.51
C ILE A 77 2.04 -7.34 5.55
N VAL A 78 0.73 -7.47 5.45
CA VAL A 78 -0.09 -8.31 6.30
C VAL A 78 -0.70 -9.42 5.45
N GLY A 79 -0.50 -10.67 5.86
CA GLY A 79 -1.08 -11.83 5.19
C GLY A 79 -2.62 -11.87 5.31
N PRO A 80 -3.30 -12.75 4.56
CA PRO A 80 -4.74 -12.93 4.68
C PRO A 80 -5.18 -13.43 6.08
N ASP A 81 -4.25 -14.00 6.84
CA ASP A 81 -4.41 -14.44 8.23
C ASP A 81 -4.22 -13.30 9.26
N GLY A 82 -3.92 -12.08 8.82
CA GLY A 82 -3.67 -10.94 9.70
C GLY A 82 -2.26 -10.88 10.28
N VAL A 83 -1.38 -11.82 9.92
CA VAL A 83 -0.01 -11.89 10.45
C VAL A 83 0.93 -10.98 9.65
N PRO A 84 1.73 -10.12 10.30
CA PRO A 84 2.76 -9.33 9.63
C PRO A 84 3.83 -10.21 8.97
N ARG A 85 4.17 -9.91 7.72
CA ARG A 85 5.19 -10.63 6.95
C ARG A 85 6.44 -9.81 6.71
N ALA A 86 6.27 -8.53 6.40
CA ALA A 86 7.39 -7.64 6.18
C ALA A 86 7.03 -6.19 6.54
N VAL A 87 8.04 -5.38 6.81
CA VAL A 87 7.90 -3.95 7.11
C VAL A 87 8.96 -3.15 6.36
N ARG A 88 8.60 -1.95 5.91
CA ARG A 88 9.54 -0.95 5.40
C ARG A 88 9.23 0.41 6.01
N LEU A 89 10.26 1.24 6.15
CA LEU A 89 10.05 2.65 6.47
C LEU A 89 9.71 3.43 5.20
N VAL A 90 8.81 4.37 5.37
CA VAL A 90 8.39 5.34 4.36
C VAL A 90 9.17 6.63 4.62
N ARG A 91 9.70 7.22 3.55
CA ARG A 91 10.39 8.51 3.61
C ARG A 91 9.42 9.67 3.41
#